data_AF-A0A964NCM3-F1
#
_entry.id   AF-A0A964NCM3-F1
#
_cell.length_a   1.000
_cell.length_b   1.000
_cell.length_c   1.000
_cell.angle_alpha   90.00
_cell.angle_beta   90.00
_cell.angle_gamma   90.00
#
_symmetry.space_group_name_H-M   'P 1'
#
loop_
_entity.id
_entity.type
_entity.pdbx_description
1 polymer ?
#
loop_
_entity_poly.entity_id
_entity_poly.type
_entity_poly.pdbx_seq_one_letter_code
_entity_poly.pdbx_strand_id
1 'polypeptide(L)'
;MKKSKVVAALLCFFLGMFGGHRFYLGYTTIGIVQLALTIVGFITLILGVGLLMLIGVSIWVFIEFILILTGNIKDVKGNKLS
;
A
#
# COMPACT_ATOMS: atom_id res chain seq x y z
N MET A 1 4.18 10.54 18.19
CA MET A 1 3.96 9.08 18.10
C MET A 1 4.99 8.51 17.14
N LYS A 2 5.95 7.73 17.62
CA LYS A 2 6.89 7.01 16.75
C LYS A 2 6.12 5.92 16.02
N LYS A 3 6.11 5.94 14.70
CA LYS A 3 5.48 4.91 13.86
C LYS A 3 6.55 3.85 13.57
N SER A 4 6.29 2.59 13.92
CA SER A 4 7.26 1.51 13.74
C SER A 4 7.29 1.02 12.30
N LYS A 5 8.49 0.91 11.71
CA LYS A 5 8.68 0.29 10.38
C LYS A 5 8.11 -1.11 10.30
N VAL A 6 8.34 -1.90 11.36
CA VAL A 6 7.88 -3.30 11.44
C VAL A 6 6.36 -3.37 11.33
N VAL A 7 5.63 -2.48 12.01
CA VAL A 7 4.17 -2.43 11.94
C VAL A 7 3.73 -2.04 10.53
N ALA A 8 4.36 -1.04 9.91
CA ALA A 8 4.05 -0.66 8.53
C ALA A 8 4.34 -1.78 7.53
N ALA A 9 5.44 -2.52 7.69
CA ALA A 9 5.81 -3.65 6.84
C ALA A 9 4.85 -4.83 7.01
N LEU A 10 4.48 -5.15 8.26
CA LEU A 10 3.52 -6.19 8.58
C LEU A 10 2.13 -5.85 8.02
N LEU A 11 1.71 -4.59 8.13
CA LEU A 11 0.46 -4.10 7.57
C LEU A 11 0.50 -4.07 6.03
N CYS A 12 1.67 -3.84 5.43
CA CYS A 12 1.85 -3.94 3.98
C CYS A 12 1.83 -5.40 3.52
N PHE A 13 2.35 -6.34 4.32
CA PHE A 13 2.30 -7.77 4.00
C PHE A 13 0.87 -8.34 4.11
N PHE A 14 0.15 -8.00 5.19
CA PHE A 14 -1.21 -8.52 5.43
C PHE A 14 -2.31 -7.72 4.73
N LEU A 15 -2.19 -6.39 4.68
CA LEU A 15 -3.20 -5.46 4.14
C LEU A 15 -2.68 -4.69 2.91
N GLY A 16 -1.57 -5.09 2.29
CA GLY A 16 -1.00 -4.39 1.14
C GLY A 16 -1.95 -4.30 -0.03
N MET A 17 -2.68 -5.37 -0.33
CA MET A 17 -3.68 -5.39 -1.39
C MET A 17 -4.89 -4.47 -1.10
N PHE A 18 -5.13 -4.17 0.19
CA PHE A 18 -6.16 -3.25 0.67
C PHE A 18 -5.63 -1.82 0.94
N GLY A 19 -4.33 -1.55 0.78
CA GLY A 19 -3.72 -0.24 1.04
C GLY A 19 -3.60 0.14 2.52
N GLY A 20 -3.70 -0.83 3.45
CA GLY A 20 -3.70 -0.58 4.90
C GLY A 20 -2.45 0.13 5.42
N HIS A 21 -1.28 -0.19 4.87
CA HIS A 21 0.00 0.44 5.25
C HIS A 21 0.02 1.95 4.98
N ARG A 22 -0.66 2.43 3.93
CA ARG A 22 -0.71 3.86 3.61
C ARG A 22 -1.58 4.65 4.58
N PHE A 23 -2.66 4.06 5.10
CA PHE A 23 -3.43 4.64 6.19
C PHE A 23 -2.59 4.79 7.47
N TYR A 24 -1.71 3.81 7.75
CA TYR A 24 -0.82 3.86 8.92
C TYR A 24 0.24 4.97 8.83
N LEU A 25 0.71 5.25 7.61
CA LEU A 25 1.67 6.29 7.25
C LEU A 25 1.03 7.68 7.03
N GLY A 26 -0.26 7.84 7.38
CA GLY A 26 -0.97 9.10 7.23
C GLY A 26 -1.32 9.49 5.78
N TYR A 27 -0.96 8.67 4.79
CA TYR A 27 -1.33 8.84 3.39
C TYR A 27 -2.72 8.26 3.10
N THR A 28 -3.73 8.77 3.81
CA THR A 28 -5.13 8.34 3.70
C THR A 28 -5.63 8.43 2.25
N THR A 29 -5.33 9.52 1.55
CA THR A 29 -5.74 9.70 0.14
C THR A 29 -5.22 8.57 -0.75
N ILE A 30 -3.97 8.17 -0.57
CA ILE A 30 -3.35 7.18 -1.45
C ILE A 30 -3.78 5.76 -1.05
N GLY A 31 -4.01 5.51 0.24
CA GLY A 31 -4.65 4.28 0.72
C GLY A 31 -6.06 4.10 0.14
N ILE A 32 -6.86 5.18 0.11
CA ILE A 32 -8.21 5.16 -0.50
C ILE A 32 -8.12 4.91 -2.01
N VAL A 33 -7.21 5.59 -2.72
CA VAL A 33 -7.01 5.37 -4.16
C VAL A 33 -6.63 3.92 -4.43
N GLN A 34 -5.74 3.35 -3.62
CA GLN A 34 -5.31 1.98 -3.78
C GLN A 34 -6.46 0.99 -3.54
N LEU A 35 -7.24 1.18 -2.47
CA LEU A 35 -8.42 0.37 -2.16
C LEU A 35 -9.49 0.49 -3.27
N ALA A 36 -9.74 1.69 -3.77
CA ALA A 36 -10.63 1.91 -4.91
C ALA A 36 -10.11 1.22 -6.18
N LEU A 37 -8.80 1.26 -6.45
CA LEU A 37 -8.18 0.54 -7.55
C LEU A 37 -8.34 -0.97 -7.41
N THR A 38 -8.18 -1.53 -6.20
CA THR A 38 -8.36 -2.96 -5.98
C THR A 38 -9.82 -3.35 -6.22
N ILE A 39 -10.79 -2.55 -5.73
CA ILE A 39 -12.23 -2.79 -5.96
C ILE A 39 -12.57 -2.69 -7.45
N VAL A 40 -12.11 -1.63 -8.14
CA VAL A 40 -12.31 -1.45 -9.58
C VAL A 40 -11.62 -2.56 -10.36
N GLY A 41 -10.44 -3.00 -9.95
CA GLY A 41 -9.72 -4.16 -10.49
C GLY A 41 -10.52 -5.46 -10.37
N PHE A 42 -11.19 -5.67 -9.23
CA PHE A 42 -12.10 -6.80 -9.03
C PHE A 42 -13.38 -6.71 -9.87
N ILE A 43 -13.95 -5.52 -10.06
CA ILE A 43 -15.13 -5.34 -10.92
C ILE A 43 -14.75 -5.56 -12.40
N THR A 44 -13.62 -4.99 -12.83
CA THR A 44 -13.11 -5.13 -14.21
C THR A 44 -12.50 -6.50 -14.49
N LEU A 45 -12.37 -7.36 -13.47
CA LEU A 45 -11.96 -8.76 -13.61
C LEU A 45 -12.98 -9.56 -14.45
N ILE A 46 -14.27 -9.20 -14.39
CA ILE A 46 -15.33 -9.77 -15.25
C ILE A 46 -15.05 -9.54 -16.74
N LEU A 47 -14.40 -8.42 -17.09
CA LEU A 47 -13.99 -8.06 -18.44
C LEU A 47 -12.59 -8.59 -18.81
N GLY A 48 -11.92 -9.33 -17.91
CA GLY A 48 -10.55 -9.85 -18.09
C GLY A 48 -9.43 -8.81 -17.86
N VAL A 49 -9.73 -7.51 -17.97
CA VAL A 49 -8.76 -6.41 -17.80
C VAL A 49 -8.30 -6.26 -16.34
N GLY A 50 -9.14 -6.63 -15.39
CA GLY A 50 -8.84 -6.54 -13.95
C GLY A 50 -7.56 -7.27 -13.52
N LEU A 51 -7.19 -8.36 -14.21
CA LEU A 51 -5.96 -9.10 -13.92
C LEU A 51 -4.70 -8.27 -14.14
N LEU A 52 -4.63 -7.50 -15.24
CA LEU A 52 -3.50 -6.59 -15.48
C LEU A 52 -3.39 -5.52 -14.38
N MET A 53 -4.54 -4.99 -13.95
CA MET A 53 -4.59 -3.96 -12.91
C MET A 53 -4.12 -4.51 -11.56
N LEU A 54 -4.56 -5.72 -11.18
CA LEU A 54 -4.15 -6.37 -9.94
C LEU A 54 -2.66 -6.73 -9.94
N ILE A 55 -2.09 -7.12 -11.08
CA ILE A 55 -0.63 -7.33 -11.21
C ILE A 55 0.12 -6.01 -10.98
N GLY A 56 -0.35 -4.92 -11.58
CA GLY A 56 0.23 -3.58 -11.37
C GLY A 56 0.18 -3.13 -9.90
N VAL A 57 -0.96 -3.30 -9.23
CA VAL A 57 -1.11 -3.01 -7.80
C VAL A 57 -0.21 -3.90 -6.95
N SER A 58 -0.07 -5.17 -7.31
CA SER A 58 0.80 -6.12 -6.59
C SER A 58 2.27 -5.71 -6.67
N ILE A 59 2.75 -5.31 -7.86
CA ILE A 59 4.11 -4.79 -8.05
C ILE A 59 4.31 -3.49 -7.26
N TRP A 60 3.33 -2.59 -7.29
CA TRP A 60 3.39 -1.35 -6.52
C TRP A 60 3.51 -1.66 -5.02
N VAL A 61 2.64 -2.50 -4.47
CA VAL A 61 2.70 -2.94 -3.05
C VAL A 61 4.04 -3.57 -2.72
N PHE A 62 4.60 -4.37 -3.62
CA PHE A 62 5.89 -5.02 -3.41
C PHE A 62 7.04 -4.01 -3.34
N ILE A 63 7.06 -3.01 -4.23
CA ILE A 63 8.05 -1.92 -4.19
C ILE A 63 7.93 -1.14 -2.88
N GLU A 64 6.71 -0.84 -2.44
CA GLU A 64 6.47 -0.16 -1.16
C GLU A 64 6.91 -0.99 0.04
N PHE A 65 6.65 -2.30 0.02
CA PHE A 65 7.08 -3.21 1.06
C PHE A 65 8.61 -3.14 1.23
N ILE A 66 9.38 -3.19 0.14
CA ILE A 66 10.83 -3.04 0.15
C ILE A 66 11.26 -1.63 0.64
N LEU A 67 10.56 -0.57 0.23
CA LEU A 67 10.83 0.81 0.70
C LEU A 67 10.60 0.97 2.21
N ILE A 68 9.57 0.32 2.76
CA ILE A 68 9.26 0.30 4.19
C ILE A 68 10.36 -0.47 4.94
N LEU A 69 10.78 -1.65 4.44
CA LEU A 69 11.86 -2.44 5.02
C LEU A 69 13.20 -1.69 5.02
N THR A 70 13.52 -1.04 3.90
CA THR A 70 14.71 -0.19 3.77
C THR A 70 14.59 1.09 4.62
N GLY A 71 13.38 1.42 5.09
CA GLY A 71 13.12 2.61 5.88
C GLY A 71 13.29 3.91 5.10
N ASN A 72 13.23 3.83 3.77
CA ASN A 72 13.30 4.99 2.89
C ASN A 72 11.94 5.72 2.81
N ILE A 73 10.87 5.08 3.26
CA ILE A 73 9.55 5.70 3.34
C ILE A 73 9.46 6.69 4.52
N LYS A 74 8.89 7.86 4.26
CA LYS A 74 8.60 8.90 5.25
C LYS A 74 7.11 8.86 5.58
N ASP A 75 6.75 9.22 6.81
CA ASP A 75 5.36 9.49 7.20
C ASP A 75 4.89 10.82 6.56
N VAL A 76 3.58 11.06 6.50
CA VAL A 76 2.99 12.33 6.01
C VAL A 76 3.57 13.56 6.73
N LYS A 77 4.07 13.36 7.96
CA LYS A 77 4.74 14.38 8.78
C LYS A 77 6.23 14.57 8.47
N GLY A 78 6.75 13.93 7.43
CA GLY A 78 8.17 13.98 7.04
C GLY A 78 9.13 13.22 7.97
N ASN A 79 8.61 12.56 9.00
CA ASN A 79 9.40 11.83 9.98
C ASN A 79 9.85 10.48 9.40
N LYS A 80 11.12 10.13 9.62
CA LYS A 80 11.60 8.77 9.40
C LYS A 80 10.93 7.85 10.41
N LEU A 81 10.44 6.71 9.94
CA LEU A 81 9.96 5.65 10.82
C LEU A 81 11.13 5.17 11.68
N SER A 82 10.90 4.98 12.99
CA SER A 82 11.92 4.55 13.94
C SER A 82 11.83 3.05 14.22
#